data_AF-A0A4Z0Q4S9-F1
#
_entry.id   AF-A0A4Z0Q4S9-F1
#
_cell.length_a   1.000
_cell.length_b   1.000
_cell.length_c   1.000
_cell.angle_alpha   90.00
_cell.angle_beta   90.00
_cell.angle_gamma   90.00
#
_symmetry.space_group_name_H-M   'P 1'
#
loop_
_entity.id
_entity.type
_entity.pdbx_description
1 polymer ?
#
loop_
_entity_poly.entity_id
_entity_poly.type
_entity_poly.pdbx_seq_one_letter_code
_entity_poly.pdbx_strand_id
1 'polypeptide(L)'
;MKLAFALASSFLTSAACAQQLQYPAIKSKAQQRTGFVPPGWEILDGATGDLNKDGLADEVLVLERSARKGTTDLELPRMLVVLFKLPGNQGYVLNAQSNSFISTHDDPETDEPLAGISITRGVMKIDFQYIRRNSHDDLSTSAYKFRYDGRHFVLIGADISITGRMSFTFRQYSYNFLTRKGVLTTGNLGGEDDQTLTRTLALPVPKTLDTFATPGTWTLAENFIL
;
A
#
# COMPACT_ATOMS: atom_id res chain seq x y z
N MET A 1 1.44 -40.46 61.41
CA MET A 1 1.19 -39.00 61.35
C MET A 1 2.03 -38.41 60.21
N LYS A 2 1.44 -38.18 59.03
CA LYS A 2 2.07 -37.42 57.94
C LYS A 2 0.97 -36.54 57.33
N LEU A 3 1.01 -35.25 57.67
CA LEU A 3 0.18 -34.22 57.04
C LEU A 3 0.71 -33.95 55.64
N ALA A 4 -0.17 -34.00 54.64
CA ALA A 4 0.12 -33.48 53.31
C ALA A 4 -0.52 -32.08 53.19
N PHE A 5 0.31 -31.05 53.03
CA PHE A 5 -0.12 -29.69 52.68
C PHE A 5 -0.20 -29.60 51.16
N ALA A 6 -1.40 -29.31 50.64
CA ALA A 6 -1.57 -28.96 49.23
C ALA A 6 -1.50 -27.43 49.10
N LEU A 7 -0.43 -26.92 48.47
CA LEU A 7 -0.38 -25.53 48.02
C LEU A 7 -1.10 -25.42 46.67
N ALA A 8 -2.24 -24.74 46.66
CA ALA A 8 -2.87 -24.29 45.42
C ALA A 8 -2.17 -22.99 44.96
N SER A 9 -1.36 -23.07 43.90
CA SER A 9 -0.85 -21.88 43.22
C SER A 9 -1.86 -21.41 42.18
N SER A 10 -2.48 -20.27 42.44
CA SER A 10 -3.31 -19.56 41.46
C SER A 10 -2.41 -18.75 40.54
N PHE A 11 -2.25 -19.20 39.29
CA PHE A 11 -1.65 -18.39 38.23
C PHE A 11 -2.66 -17.35 37.75
N LEU A 12 -2.43 -16.07 38.07
CA LEU A 12 -3.08 -14.94 37.42
C LEU A 12 -2.35 -14.66 36.10
N THR A 13 -2.88 -15.18 34.99
CA THR A 13 -2.42 -14.80 33.66
C THR A 13 -3.06 -13.47 33.26
N SER A 14 -2.30 -12.38 33.28
CA SER A 14 -2.72 -11.14 32.63
C SER A 14 -2.60 -11.31 31.11
N ALA A 15 -3.74 -11.49 30.44
CA ALA A 15 -3.79 -11.38 28.99
C ALA A 15 -3.60 -9.89 28.62
N ALA A 16 -2.38 -9.52 28.22
CA ALA A 16 -2.15 -8.26 27.53
C ALA A 16 -2.84 -8.36 26.16
N CYS A 17 -4.07 -7.86 26.08
CA CYS A 17 -4.79 -7.75 24.82
C CYS A 17 -4.06 -6.67 24.00
N ALA A 18 -3.35 -7.08 22.94
CA ALA A 18 -2.84 -6.14 21.95
C ALA A 18 -4.04 -5.34 21.41
N GLN A 19 -4.12 -4.05 21.73
CA GLN A 19 -5.20 -3.20 21.21
C GLN A 19 -5.07 -3.16 19.69
N GLN A 20 -6.01 -3.81 19.01
CA GLN A 20 -6.11 -3.76 17.57
C GLN A 20 -6.31 -2.31 17.16
N LEU A 21 -5.41 -1.80 16.32
CA LEU A 21 -5.49 -0.43 15.83
C LEU A 21 -6.82 -0.21 15.10
N GLN A 22 -7.59 0.76 15.58
CA GLN A 22 -8.82 1.18 14.93
C GLN A 22 -8.56 2.44 14.09
N TYR A 23 -8.68 2.31 12.78
CA TYR A 23 -8.60 3.43 11.86
C TYR A 23 -9.84 4.34 12.01
N PRO A 24 -9.68 5.68 12.01
CA PRO A 24 -10.83 6.58 11.99
C PRO A 24 -11.59 6.45 10.67
N ALA A 25 -12.91 6.61 10.75
CA ALA A 25 -13.73 6.82 9.56
C ALA A 25 -13.52 8.24 9.03
N ILE A 26 -13.29 8.37 7.73
CA ILE A 26 -13.19 9.67 7.08
C ILE A 26 -14.58 10.28 6.87
N LYS A 27 -14.70 11.61 7.03
CA LYS A 27 -15.96 12.33 6.78
C LYS A 27 -16.41 12.11 5.34
N SER A 28 -17.72 11.96 5.12
CA SER A 28 -18.27 11.71 3.78
C SER A 28 -18.25 12.94 2.86
N LYS A 29 -18.23 14.16 3.42
CA LYS A 29 -18.22 15.42 2.66
C LYS A 29 -17.51 16.52 3.45
N ALA A 30 -16.75 17.36 2.76
CA ALA A 30 -16.20 18.60 3.30
C ALA A 30 -15.89 19.62 2.20
N GLN A 31 -15.80 20.89 2.57
CA GLN A 31 -15.54 21.98 1.62
C GLN A 31 -14.11 21.96 1.06
N GLN A 32 -13.14 21.53 1.88
CA GLN A 32 -11.71 21.53 1.58
C GLN A 32 -11.10 20.18 2.00
N ARG A 33 -9.97 19.81 1.38
CA ARG A 33 -9.25 18.55 1.66
C ARG A 33 -8.91 18.36 3.15
N THR A 34 -8.57 19.43 3.86
CA THR A 34 -8.24 19.41 5.29
C THR A 34 -9.41 18.95 6.15
N GLY A 35 -10.66 19.13 5.68
CA GLY A 35 -11.85 18.64 6.38
C GLY A 35 -11.95 17.12 6.44
N PHE A 36 -11.17 16.40 5.62
CA PHE A 36 -11.09 14.94 5.60
C PHE A 36 -9.94 14.39 6.46
N VAL A 37 -9.08 15.24 7.04
CA VAL A 37 -7.98 14.80 7.90
C VAL A 37 -8.49 14.64 9.33
N PRO A 38 -8.48 13.43 9.92
CA PRO A 38 -8.93 13.22 11.29
C PRO A 38 -7.97 13.84 12.32
N PRO A 39 -8.43 14.17 13.53
CA PRO A 39 -7.55 14.61 14.59
C PRO A 39 -6.44 13.58 14.88
N GLY A 40 -5.20 14.04 15.01
CA GLY A 40 -4.03 13.17 15.24
C GLY A 40 -3.50 12.48 13.98
N TRP A 41 -3.92 12.94 12.80
CA TRP A 41 -3.39 12.54 11.51
C TRP A 41 -2.92 13.76 10.74
N GLU A 42 -1.98 13.55 9.83
CA GLU A 42 -1.45 14.55 8.93
C GLU A 42 -1.38 14.04 7.50
N ILE A 43 -1.29 14.97 6.55
CA ILE A 43 -1.13 14.62 5.13
C ILE A 43 0.36 14.38 4.90
N LEU A 44 0.71 13.14 4.55
CA LEU A 44 2.06 12.75 4.17
C LEU A 44 2.34 13.11 2.70
N ASP A 45 1.40 12.78 1.81
CA ASP A 45 1.52 13.05 0.37
C ASP A 45 0.12 13.22 -0.25
N GLY A 46 0.04 13.67 -1.50
CA GLY A 46 -1.19 13.66 -2.26
C GLY A 46 -1.04 14.09 -3.71
N ALA A 47 -2.05 13.73 -4.51
CA ALA A 47 -2.11 14.08 -5.93
C ALA A 47 -3.48 14.63 -6.30
N THR A 48 -3.51 15.39 -7.38
CA THR A 48 -4.73 15.98 -7.95
C THR A 48 -4.86 15.60 -9.41
N GLY A 49 -6.07 15.27 -9.85
CA GLY A 49 -6.38 14.95 -11.23
C GLY A 49 -7.77 14.33 -11.37
N ASP A 50 -8.30 14.34 -12.59
CA ASP A 50 -9.63 13.82 -12.90
C ASP A 50 -9.63 12.28 -12.92
N LEU A 51 -10.14 11.63 -11.86
CA LEU A 51 -10.14 10.17 -11.70
C LEU A 51 -11.42 9.53 -12.24
N ASN A 52 -12.55 10.22 -12.09
CA ASN A 52 -13.87 9.74 -12.51
C ASN A 52 -14.28 10.19 -13.93
N LYS A 53 -13.45 11.02 -14.58
CA LYS A 53 -13.62 11.57 -15.93
C LYS A 53 -14.80 12.52 -16.08
N ASP A 54 -15.14 13.26 -15.02
CA ASP A 54 -16.20 14.28 -15.04
C ASP A 54 -15.67 15.68 -15.40
N GLY A 55 -14.36 15.82 -15.63
CA GLY A 55 -13.71 17.08 -15.96
C GLY A 55 -13.36 17.94 -14.74
N LEU A 56 -13.62 17.47 -13.52
CA LEU A 56 -13.21 18.12 -12.28
C LEU A 56 -11.95 17.44 -11.72
N ALA A 57 -11.14 18.24 -11.03
CA ALA A 57 -9.90 17.75 -10.44
C ALA A 57 -10.19 17.11 -9.07
N ASP A 58 -10.18 15.78 -9.03
CA ASP A 58 -10.27 14.98 -7.81
C ASP A 58 -8.96 15.03 -7.01
N GLU A 59 -9.00 14.58 -5.76
CA GLU A 59 -7.82 14.52 -4.89
C GLU A 59 -7.63 13.12 -4.31
N VAL A 60 -6.36 12.73 -4.17
CA VAL A 60 -5.95 11.57 -3.38
C VAL A 60 -4.97 12.04 -2.31
N LEU A 61 -5.21 11.59 -1.08
CA LEU A 61 -4.40 11.93 0.09
C LEU A 61 -3.81 10.65 0.67
N VAL A 62 -2.53 10.69 1.00
CA VAL A 62 -1.94 9.74 1.94
C VAL A 62 -1.90 10.43 3.29
N LEU A 63 -2.58 9.83 4.27
CA LEU A 63 -2.56 10.33 5.64
C LEU A 63 -1.70 9.41 6.50
N GLU A 64 -0.91 9.99 7.39
CA GLU A 64 -0.13 9.28 8.40
C GLU A 64 -0.59 9.72 9.79
N ARG A 65 -0.61 8.79 10.73
CA ARG A 65 -0.91 9.11 12.12
C ARG A 65 0.26 9.85 12.73
N SER A 66 0.02 11.00 13.34
CA SER A 66 1.08 11.76 13.98
C SER A 66 1.71 10.98 15.15
N ALA A 67 3.03 11.06 15.26
CA ALA A 67 3.78 10.44 16.35
C ALA A 67 3.30 10.96 17.71
N ARG A 68 3.25 10.06 18.71
CA ARG A 68 3.02 10.51 20.09
C ARG A 68 4.26 11.24 20.57
N LYS A 69 4.08 12.33 21.31
CA LYS A 69 5.21 13.07 21.89
C LYS A 69 6.00 12.15 22.81
N GLY A 70 7.30 12.00 22.53
CA GLY A 70 8.22 11.20 23.35
C GLY A 70 8.29 9.71 23.00
N THR A 71 7.68 9.26 21.90
CA THR A 71 7.79 7.89 21.39
C THR A 71 8.52 7.85 20.05
N THR A 72 9.39 6.87 19.85
CA THR A 72 9.95 6.52 18.53
C THR A 72 9.08 5.43 17.89
N ASP A 73 7.79 5.73 17.70
CA ASP A 73 6.89 4.80 17.01
C ASP A 73 7.26 4.83 15.52
N LEU A 74 7.79 3.71 15.01
CA LEU A 74 8.29 3.60 13.64
C LEU A 74 7.16 3.22 12.68
N GLU A 75 6.30 2.30 13.10
CA GLU A 75 5.15 1.84 12.32
C GLU A 75 3.94 2.77 12.51
N LEU A 76 4.07 4.04 12.13
CA LEU A 76 2.95 4.97 12.17
C LEU A 76 1.90 4.55 11.13
N PRO A 77 0.66 4.27 11.54
CA PRO A 77 -0.39 3.85 10.62
C PRO A 77 -0.64 4.84 9.49
N ARG A 78 -0.89 4.32 8.29
CA ARG A 78 -1.15 5.11 7.08
C ARG A 78 -2.48 4.73 6.44
N MET A 79 -3.10 5.68 5.77
CA MET A 79 -4.30 5.46 4.98
C MET A 79 -4.25 6.23 3.66
N LEU A 80 -4.81 5.63 2.62
CA LEU A 80 -5.09 6.27 1.34
C LEU A 80 -6.55 6.72 1.32
N VAL A 81 -6.79 7.97 0.97
CA VAL A 81 -8.12 8.58 0.89
C VAL A 81 -8.32 9.16 -0.50
N VAL A 82 -9.41 8.77 -1.18
CA VAL A 82 -9.77 9.30 -2.50
C VAL A 82 -11.02 10.16 -2.39
N LEU A 83 -10.93 11.38 -2.90
CA LEU A 83 -11.94 12.42 -2.79
C LEU A 83 -12.39 12.88 -4.18
N PHE A 84 -13.68 12.79 -4.48
CA PHE A 84 -14.23 13.34 -5.72
C PHE A 84 -14.66 14.79 -5.54
N LYS A 85 -14.29 15.62 -6.51
CA LYS A 85 -14.68 17.03 -6.52
C LYS A 85 -16.16 17.15 -6.86
N LEU A 86 -16.87 18.02 -6.16
CA LEU A 86 -18.24 18.38 -6.50
C LEU A 86 -18.29 19.67 -7.34
N PRO A 87 -19.24 19.76 -8.29
CA PRO A 87 -19.43 20.97 -9.09
C PRO A 87 -19.91 22.16 -8.25
N GLY A 88 -19.77 23.36 -8.80
CA GLY A 88 -20.36 24.58 -8.21
C GLY A 88 -19.83 24.91 -6.82
N ASN A 89 -18.53 24.70 -6.56
CA ASN A 89 -17.88 24.98 -5.27
C ASN A 89 -18.51 24.25 -4.07
N GLN A 90 -19.10 23.08 -4.26
CA GLN A 90 -19.70 22.30 -3.17
C GLN A 90 -18.70 21.45 -2.36
N GLY A 91 -17.40 21.62 -2.61
CA GLY A 91 -16.33 20.89 -1.94
C GLY A 91 -16.04 19.55 -2.60
N TYR A 92 -15.85 18.53 -1.76
CA TYR A 92 -15.52 17.16 -2.16
C TYR A 92 -16.39 16.16 -1.42
N VAL A 93 -16.45 14.93 -1.93
CA VAL A 93 -17.02 13.76 -1.25
C VAL A 93 -15.99 12.64 -1.18
N LEU A 94 -16.03 11.88 -0.09
CA LEU A 94 -15.21 10.68 0.06
C LEU A 94 -15.70 9.61 -0.93
N ASN A 95 -14.80 9.07 -1.74
CA ASN A 95 -15.08 7.94 -2.62
C ASN A 95 -14.50 6.62 -2.09
N ALA A 96 -13.25 6.63 -1.64
CA ALA A 96 -12.59 5.43 -1.13
C ALA A 96 -11.65 5.73 0.04
N GLN A 97 -11.51 4.75 0.93
CA GLN A 97 -10.53 4.73 2.02
C GLN A 97 -9.87 3.35 2.04
N SER A 98 -8.53 3.32 2.04
CA SER A 98 -7.76 2.09 2.27
C SER A 98 -6.79 2.28 3.41
N ASN A 99 -6.81 1.33 4.35
CA ASN A 99 -6.05 1.39 5.60
C ASN A 99 -4.81 0.48 5.60
N SER A 100 -4.53 -0.16 4.46
CA SER A 100 -3.51 -1.21 4.39
C SER A 100 -2.63 -1.12 3.15
N PHE A 101 -3.04 -0.35 2.15
CA PHE A 101 -2.32 -0.25 0.88
C PHE A 101 -1.00 0.51 1.00
N ILE A 102 -0.93 1.52 1.87
CA ILE A 102 0.27 2.32 2.06
C ILE A 102 1.13 1.70 3.16
N SER A 103 2.29 1.17 2.75
CA SER A 103 3.28 0.63 3.68
C SER A 103 3.77 1.70 4.65
N THR A 104 3.95 1.31 5.91
CA THR A 104 4.58 2.12 6.96
C THR A 104 6.08 1.89 6.98
N HIS A 105 6.82 2.72 7.71
CA HIS A 105 8.21 2.41 8.05
C HIS A 105 8.24 1.16 8.94
N ASP A 106 9.10 0.20 8.62
CA ASP A 106 9.38 -0.98 9.44
C ASP A 106 10.78 -0.93 10.09
N ASP A 107 11.64 0.01 9.68
CA ASP A 107 12.99 0.21 10.18
C ASP A 107 13.38 1.72 10.13
N PRO A 108 13.83 2.33 11.25
CA PRO A 108 14.24 3.74 11.30
C PRO A 108 15.41 4.08 10.38
N GLU A 109 16.20 3.09 10.00
CA GLU A 109 17.38 3.26 9.14
C GLU A 109 17.01 3.12 7.65
N THR A 110 15.72 2.95 7.32
CA THR A 110 15.24 2.88 5.95
C THR A 110 14.71 4.19 5.43
N ASP A 111 14.88 4.40 4.12
CA ASP A 111 14.24 5.49 3.41
C ASP A 111 12.72 5.36 3.44
N GLU A 112 12.03 6.50 3.31
CA GLU A 112 10.58 6.56 3.16
C GLU A 112 10.07 5.56 2.09
N PRO A 113 9.27 4.54 2.46
CA PRO A 113 8.86 3.51 1.54
C PRO A 113 7.89 4.01 0.46
N LEU A 114 7.10 5.06 0.74
CA LEU A 114 6.26 5.72 -0.25
C LEU A 114 7.12 6.69 -1.09
N ALA A 115 7.44 6.31 -2.32
CA ALA A 115 8.18 7.18 -3.23
C ALA A 115 7.30 8.30 -3.82
N GLY A 116 6.00 8.07 -3.92
CA GLY A 116 5.03 9.13 -4.21
C GLY A 116 3.73 8.66 -4.82
N ILE A 117 2.82 9.61 -5.02
CA ILE A 117 1.54 9.39 -5.70
C ILE A 117 1.33 10.37 -6.86
N SER A 118 0.72 9.88 -7.94
CA SER A 118 0.40 10.70 -9.10
C SER A 118 -0.92 10.30 -9.75
N ILE A 119 -1.53 11.25 -10.46
CA ILE A 119 -2.74 11.01 -11.26
C ILE A 119 -2.45 11.44 -12.69
N THR A 120 -2.67 10.56 -13.65
CA THR A 120 -2.48 10.86 -15.07
C THR A 120 -3.55 10.17 -15.90
N ARG A 121 -4.33 10.94 -16.66
CA ARG A 121 -5.37 10.44 -17.56
C ARG A 121 -6.38 9.48 -16.88
N GLY A 122 -6.83 9.82 -15.68
CA GLY A 122 -7.75 9.00 -14.88
C GLY A 122 -7.16 7.72 -14.29
N VAL A 123 -5.83 7.63 -14.23
CA VAL A 123 -5.12 6.53 -13.57
C VAL A 123 -4.38 7.10 -12.37
N MET A 124 -4.68 6.56 -11.19
CA MET A 124 -3.92 6.78 -9.96
C MET A 124 -2.73 5.82 -9.95
N LYS A 125 -1.52 6.35 -9.82
CA LYS A 125 -0.28 5.58 -9.71
C LYS A 125 0.37 5.85 -8.35
N ILE A 126 0.72 4.78 -7.65
CA ILE A 126 1.39 4.83 -6.35
C ILE A 126 2.73 4.12 -6.50
N ASP A 127 3.81 4.83 -6.19
CA ASP A 127 5.18 4.37 -6.30
C ASP A 127 5.73 4.09 -4.90
N PHE A 128 6.42 2.96 -4.77
CA PHE A 128 7.12 2.55 -3.57
C PHE A 128 8.56 2.23 -3.88
N GLN A 129 9.38 2.39 -2.87
CA GLN A 129 10.78 2.00 -2.85
C GLN A 129 11.06 1.19 -1.59
N TYR A 130 12.02 0.27 -1.66
CA TYR A 130 12.57 -0.45 -0.52
C TYR A 130 11.53 -1.16 0.35
N ILE A 131 10.56 -1.87 -0.24
CA ILE A 131 9.68 -2.76 0.54
C ILE A 131 10.53 -3.96 0.98
N ARG A 132 11.17 -3.86 2.14
CA ARG A 132 12.01 -4.90 2.73
C ARG A 132 11.11 -6.08 3.10
N ARG A 133 11.43 -7.28 2.63
CA ARG A 133 10.75 -8.49 3.14
C ARG A 133 11.68 -9.68 3.41
N ASN A 134 12.87 -9.78 2.80
CA ASN A 134 13.61 -11.06 2.83
C ASN A 134 15.15 -11.00 2.72
N SER A 135 15.76 -9.91 2.26
CA SER A 135 17.22 -9.84 2.07
C SER A 135 17.72 -8.41 2.27
N HIS A 136 18.84 -8.26 2.99
CA HIS A 136 19.51 -6.96 3.19
C HIS A 136 20.29 -6.51 1.93
N ASP A 137 20.33 -7.35 0.90
CA ASP A 137 21.18 -7.18 -0.27
C ASP A 137 20.44 -6.70 -1.52
N ASP A 138 19.10 -6.68 -1.52
CA ASP A 138 18.30 -6.32 -2.70
C ASP A 138 17.70 -4.92 -2.61
N LEU A 139 17.77 -4.16 -3.72
CA LEU A 139 17.03 -2.91 -3.91
C LEU A 139 15.72 -3.22 -4.61
N SER A 140 14.59 -2.77 -4.08
CA SER A 140 13.28 -2.98 -4.69
C SER A 140 12.55 -1.67 -4.97
N THR A 141 11.85 -1.60 -6.10
CA THR A 141 10.87 -0.56 -6.39
C THR A 141 9.60 -1.21 -6.90
N SER A 142 8.45 -0.58 -6.65
CA SER A 142 7.19 -1.04 -7.21
C SER A 142 6.26 0.12 -7.52
N ALA A 143 5.44 -0.05 -8.55
CA ALA A 143 4.45 0.91 -8.97
C ALA A 143 3.12 0.20 -9.19
N TYR A 144 2.04 0.71 -8.60
CA TYR A 144 0.69 0.16 -8.75
C TYR A 144 -0.21 1.18 -9.43
N LYS A 145 -1.01 0.72 -10.40
CA LYS A 145 -1.87 1.57 -11.22
C LYS A 145 -3.33 1.18 -11.01
N PHE A 146 -4.13 2.12 -10.53
CA PHE A 146 -5.55 1.96 -10.29
C PHE A 146 -6.37 2.84 -11.22
N ARG A 147 -7.53 2.34 -11.64
CA ARG A 147 -8.50 3.11 -12.42
C ARG A 147 -9.90 2.91 -11.85
N TYR A 148 -10.66 4.00 -11.77
CA TYR A 148 -12.05 3.95 -11.35
C TYR A 148 -12.91 3.29 -12.45
N ASP A 149 -13.75 2.32 -12.07
CA ASP A 149 -14.65 1.61 -13.00
C ASP A 149 -16.11 2.09 -12.92
N GLY A 150 -16.37 3.18 -12.17
CA GLY A 150 -17.71 3.65 -11.84
C GLY A 150 -18.20 3.17 -10.47
N ARG A 151 -17.46 2.27 -9.82
CA ARG A 151 -17.79 1.76 -8.48
C ARG A 151 -16.58 1.64 -7.57
N HIS A 152 -15.50 1.06 -8.06
CA HIS A 152 -14.27 0.79 -7.30
C HIS A 152 -13.04 1.27 -8.07
N PHE A 153 -11.96 1.50 -7.32
CA PHE A 153 -10.63 1.62 -7.90
C PHE A 153 -10.05 0.24 -8.16
N VAL A 154 -10.04 -0.18 -9.43
CA VAL A 154 -9.56 -1.49 -9.86
C VAL A 154 -8.07 -1.39 -10.20
N LEU A 155 -7.28 -2.35 -9.72
CA LEU A 155 -5.87 -2.51 -10.08
C LEU A 155 -5.77 -2.96 -11.54
N ILE A 156 -5.23 -2.10 -12.40
CA ILE A 156 -5.12 -2.35 -13.84
C ILE A 156 -3.71 -2.72 -14.29
N GLY A 157 -2.69 -2.40 -13.49
CA GLY A 157 -1.34 -2.85 -13.71
C GLY A 157 -0.43 -2.64 -12.51
N ALA A 158 0.71 -3.30 -12.53
CA ALA A 158 1.78 -3.11 -11.56
C ALA A 158 3.14 -3.40 -12.20
N ASP A 159 4.17 -2.70 -11.77
CA ASP A 159 5.55 -2.91 -12.19
C ASP A 159 6.42 -3.06 -10.94
N ILE A 160 7.32 -4.04 -10.90
CA ILE A 160 8.20 -4.31 -9.75
C ILE A 160 9.61 -4.52 -10.29
N SER A 161 10.61 -3.86 -9.69
CA SER A 161 12.02 -4.09 -9.99
C SER A 161 12.73 -4.54 -8.72
N ILE A 162 13.57 -5.57 -8.83
CA ILE A 162 14.41 -6.09 -7.74
C ILE A 162 15.82 -6.22 -8.30
N THR A 163 16.80 -5.62 -7.62
CA THR A 163 18.19 -5.63 -8.02
C THR A 163 19.05 -6.11 -6.87
N GLY A 164 19.76 -7.22 -7.07
CA GLY A 164 20.69 -7.74 -6.08
C GLY A 164 22.01 -7.00 -6.11
N ARG A 165 22.31 -6.26 -5.04
CA ARG A 165 23.52 -5.42 -4.94
C ARG A 165 24.80 -6.25 -4.95
N MET A 166 24.75 -7.44 -4.35
CA MET A 166 25.90 -8.35 -4.24
C MET A 166 26.00 -9.32 -5.41
N SER A 167 24.85 -9.81 -5.91
CA SER A 167 24.81 -10.76 -7.01
C SER A 167 24.94 -10.09 -8.39
N PHE A 168 24.77 -8.77 -8.46
CA PHE A 168 24.66 -8.01 -9.72
C PHE A 168 23.59 -8.59 -10.66
N THR A 169 22.53 -9.17 -10.12
CA THR A 169 21.38 -9.65 -10.89
C THR A 169 20.19 -8.72 -10.75
N PHE A 170 19.26 -8.77 -11.69
CA PHE A 170 17.97 -8.09 -11.56
C PHE A 170 16.80 -8.98 -11.97
N ARG A 171 15.62 -8.63 -11.45
CA ARG A 171 14.32 -9.18 -11.81
C ARG A 171 13.33 -8.03 -11.97
N GLN A 172 12.66 -7.99 -13.10
CA GLN A 172 11.63 -7.01 -13.40
C GLN A 172 10.31 -7.73 -13.70
N TYR A 173 9.26 -7.33 -13.01
CA TYR A 173 7.91 -7.82 -13.24
C TYR A 173 7.08 -6.69 -13.83
N SER A 174 6.31 -6.99 -14.86
CA SER A 174 5.30 -6.07 -15.40
C SER A 174 3.98 -6.80 -15.58
N TYR A 175 2.94 -6.23 -15.02
CA TYR A 175 1.61 -6.80 -14.97
C TYR A 175 0.61 -5.89 -15.67
N ASN A 176 -0.11 -6.46 -16.63
CA ASN A 176 -1.30 -5.87 -17.23
C ASN A 176 -2.51 -6.73 -16.87
N PHE A 177 -3.29 -6.28 -15.91
CA PHE A 177 -4.44 -7.04 -15.41
C PHE A 177 -5.64 -6.97 -16.34
N LEU A 178 -5.72 -5.95 -17.21
CA LEU A 178 -6.75 -5.86 -18.23
C LEU A 178 -6.59 -6.95 -19.30
N THR A 179 -5.35 -7.23 -19.71
CA THR A 179 -5.03 -8.31 -20.65
C THR A 179 -4.67 -9.63 -19.95
N ARG A 180 -4.69 -9.66 -18.61
CA ARG A 180 -4.25 -10.79 -17.78
C ARG A 180 -2.86 -11.30 -18.17
N LYS A 181 -1.93 -10.40 -18.46
CA LYS A 181 -0.56 -10.73 -18.88
C LYS A 181 0.43 -10.31 -17.81
N GLY A 182 1.31 -11.23 -17.42
CA GLY A 182 2.49 -10.96 -16.62
C GLY A 182 3.74 -11.21 -17.45
N VAL A 183 4.75 -10.36 -17.27
CA VAL A 183 6.07 -10.50 -17.87
C VAL A 183 7.09 -10.44 -16.75
N LEU A 184 8.00 -11.42 -16.71
CA LEU A 184 9.17 -11.45 -15.85
C LEU A 184 10.41 -11.36 -16.73
N THR A 185 11.25 -10.36 -16.50
CA THR A 185 12.56 -10.22 -17.13
C THR A 185 13.64 -10.41 -16.07
N THR A 186 14.65 -11.23 -16.33
CA THR A 186 15.77 -11.47 -15.42
C THR A 186 17.09 -11.34 -16.17
N GLY A 187 18.10 -10.78 -15.52
CA GLY A 187 19.41 -10.60 -16.14
C GLY A 187 20.50 -10.24 -15.14
N ASN A 188 21.67 -9.90 -15.67
CA ASN A 188 22.80 -9.38 -14.91
C ASN A 188 22.99 -7.89 -15.23
N LEU A 189 23.36 -7.10 -14.23
CA LEU A 189 23.68 -5.69 -14.42
C LEU A 189 24.88 -5.55 -15.36
N GLY A 190 24.68 -4.87 -16.49
CA GLY A 190 25.71 -4.69 -17.52
C GLY A 190 25.93 -5.91 -18.42
N GLY A 191 25.10 -6.96 -18.31
CA GLY A 191 25.06 -8.06 -19.26
C GLY A 191 24.21 -7.74 -20.48
N GLU A 192 24.36 -8.52 -21.55
CA GLU A 192 23.58 -8.36 -22.80
C GLU A 192 22.46 -9.42 -22.94
N ASP A 193 22.50 -10.49 -22.14
CA ASP A 193 21.62 -11.65 -22.27
C ASP A 193 20.50 -11.69 -21.22
N ASP A 194 19.50 -10.82 -21.38
CA ASP A 194 18.30 -10.84 -20.55
C ASP A 194 17.35 -11.97 -20.96
N GLN A 195 16.76 -12.64 -19.97
CA GLN A 195 15.75 -13.68 -20.17
C GLN A 195 14.36 -13.14 -19.85
N THR A 196 13.40 -13.38 -20.74
CA THR A 196 12.00 -12.95 -20.54
C THR A 196 11.06 -14.14 -20.52
N LEU A 197 10.25 -14.24 -19.45
CA LEU A 197 9.15 -15.18 -19.31
C LEU A 197 7.82 -14.43 -19.33
N THR A 198 6.92 -14.83 -20.23
CA THR A 198 5.54 -14.31 -20.27
C THR A 198 4.56 -15.36 -19.75
N ARG A 199 3.58 -14.93 -18.96
CA ARG A 199 2.47 -15.78 -18.49
C ARG A 199 1.12 -15.08 -18.60
N THR A 200 0.09 -15.89 -18.81
CA THR A 200 -1.29 -15.48 -18.56
C THR A 200 -1.59 -15.64 -17.07
N LEU A 201 -2.14 -14.58 -16.47
CA LEU A 201 -2.44 -14.51 -15.04
C LEU A 201 -3.84 -15.05 -14.77
N ALA A 202 -3.96 -15.95 -13.81
CA ALA A 202 -5.24 -16.42 -13.31
C ALA A 202 -5.77 -15.47 -12.23
N LEU A 203 -6.50 -14.43 -12.64
CA LEU A 203 -7.21 -13.53 -11.73
C LEU A 203 -8.71 -13.71 -11.91
N PRO A 204 -9.35 -14.59 -11.11
CA PRO A 204 -10.77 -14.86 -11.24
C PRO A 204 -11.63 -13.64 -10.89
N VAL A 205 -11.13 -12.74 -10.03
CA VAL A 205 -11.78 -11.49 -9.63
C VAL A 205 -10.77 -10.34 -9.73
N PRO A 206 -11.15 -9.18 -10.30
CA PRO A 206 -10.31 -8.00 -10.28
C PRO A 206 -9.96 -7.58 -8.85
N LYS A 207 -8.71 -7.18 -8.63
CA LYS A 207 -8.30 -6.61 -7.34
C LYS A 207 -8.69 -5.15 -7.29
N THR A 208 -9.22 -4.72 -6.16
CA THR A 208 -9.61 -3.32 -5.93
C THR A 208 -8.83 -2.76 -4.75
N LEU A 209 -8.79 -1.43 -4.64
CA LEU A 209 -8.20 -0.75 -3.49
C LEU A 209 -8.82 -1.22 -2.15
N ASP A 210 -10.08 -1.67 -2.16
CA ASP A 210 -10.80 -2.18 -0.97
C ASP A 210 -10.38 -3.59 -0.56
N THR A 211 -9.94 -4.40 -1.52
CA THR A 211 -9.64 -5.83 -1.34
C THR A 211 -8.14 -6.13 -1.37
N PHE A 212 -7.32 -5.14 -1.71
CA PHE A 212 -5.88 -5.28 -1.78
C PHE A 212 -5.26 -5.04 -0.41
N ALA A 213 -4.80 -6.12 0.23
CA ALA A 213 -4.26 -6.08 1.58
C ALA A 213 -2.97 -5.25 1.66
N THR A 214 -1.86 -5.75 1.11
CA THR A 214 -0.56 -5.08 1.22
C THR A 214 0.29 -5.38 -0.04
N PRO A 215 0.96 -4.38 -0.63
CA PRO A 215 1.94 -4.58 -1.71
C PRO A 215 2.98 -5.66 -1.37
N GLY A 216 3.26 -6.60 -2.26
CA GLY A 216 4.29 -7.62 -2.09
C GLY A 216 3.90 -8.83 -1.22
N THR A 217 2.63 -9.03 -0.84
CA THR A 217 2.19 -10.25 -0.12
C THR A 217 1.67 -11.37 -1.02
N TRP A 218 1.60 -11.18 -2.35
CA TRP A 218 0.86 -12.07 -3.22
C TRP A 218 1.76 -12.86 -4.15
N THR A 219 1.42 -14.12 -4.33
CA THR A 219 1.95 -14.96 -5.42
C THR A 219 0.84 -15.13 -6.45
N LEU A 220 1.02 -14.58 -7.65
CA LEU A 220 0.05 -14.67 -8.75
C LEU A 220 0.16 -15.99 -9.52
N ALA A 221 1.39 -16.51 -9.64
CA ALA A 221 1.71 -17.80 -10.24
C ALA A 221 3.13 -18.20 -9.78
N GLU A 222 3.58 -19.40 -10.12
CA GLU A 222 4.97 -19.81 -9.90
C GLU A 222 5.92 -18.78 -10.54
N ASN A 223 6.83 -18.22 -9.73
CA ASN A 223 7.76 -17.15 -10.09
C ASN A 223 7.13 -15.80 -10.45
N PHE A 224 5.83 -15.55 -10.18
CA PHE A 224 5.21 -14.24 -10.37
C PHE A 224 4.63 -13.73 -9.05
N ILE A 225 5.24 -12.67 -8.50
CA ILE A 225 4.87 -12.06 -7.22
C ILE A 225 4.27 -10.65 -7.41
N LEU A 226 3.36 -10.26 -6.52
CA LEU A 226 2.68 -8.96 -6.50
C LEU A 226 2.57 -8.41 -5.08
#